data_AF-A0A2S8GMI8-F1
#
_entry.id   AF-A0A2S8GMI8-F1
#
_cell.length_a   1.000
_cell.length_b   1.000
_cell.length_c   1.000
_cell.angle_alpha   90.00
_cell.angle_beta   90.00
_cell.angle_gamma   90.00
#
_symmetry.space_group_name_H-M   'P 1'
#
loop_
_entity.id
_entity.type
_entity.pdbx_description
1 polymer ?
#
loop_
_entity_poly.entity_id
_entity_poly.type
_entity_poly.pdbx_seq_one_letter_code
_entity_poly.pdbx_strand_id
1 'polypeptide(L)'
;MLIMCTLGVMGQGILMAILGLGIGSNPPSAGFGFLLVAFGLILILAQYISTFRRNFFGLIVASGQLAFCSLVFFLAAIVGVVIAVPPLIVSATTVLLNLYWGVSVSEQNSLDLDSQVTNQISLFEILGAMLIFAMILGPASFFYR
;
A
#
# COMPACT_ATOMS: atom_id res chain seq x y z
N MET A 1 -4.14 11.83 -13.30
CA MET A 1 -2.86 11.75 -12.57
C MET A 1 -2.98 10.93 -11.29
N LEU A 2 -3.90 11.27 -10.37
CA LEU A 2 -4.07 10.57 -9.09
C LEU A 2 -4.40 9.07 -9.20
N ILE A 3 -5.22 8.68 -10.18
CA ILE A 3 -5.54 7.28 -10.48
C ILE A 3 -4.29 6.51 -10.94
N MET A 4 -3.45 7.09 -11.81
CA MET A 4 -2.21 6.43 -12.26
C MET A 4 -1.22 6.23 -11.12
N CYS A 5 -1.10 7.21 -10.22
CA CYS A 5 -0.26 7.10 -9.04
C CYS A 5 -0.80 6.06 -8.04
N THR A 6 -2.12 6.00 -7.88
CA THR A 6 -2.80 4.97 -7.08
C THR A 6 -2.50 3.57 -7.60
N LEU A 7 -2.60 3.37 -8.93
CA LEU A 7 -2.22 2.10 -9.56
C LEU A 7 -0.73 1.78 -9.38
N GLY A 8 0.15 2.78 -9.45
CA GLY A 8 1.58 2.63 -9.19
C GLY A 8 1.87 2.14 -7.75
N VAL A 9 1.24 2.75 -6.74
CA VAL A 9 1.38 2.34 -5.32
C VAL A 9 0.81 0.95 -5.10
N MET A 10 -0.35 0.64 -5.67
CA MET A 10 -0.92 -0.72 -5.61
C MET A 10 0.01 -1.73 -6.25
N GLY A 11 0.60 -1.41 -7.41
CA GLY A 11 1.62 -2.23 -8.06
C GLY A 11 2.84 -2.47 -7.18
N GLN A 12 3.32 -1.43 -6.49
CA GLN A 12 4.41 -1.56 -5.52
C GLN A 12 4.03 -2.49 -4.35
N GLY A 13 2.80 -2.38 -3.83
CA GLY A 13 2.28 -3.28 -2.79
C GLY A 13 2.18 -4.74 -3.27
N ILE A 14 1.75 -4.97 -4.51
CA ILE A 14 1.71 -6.30 -5.13
C ILE A 14 3.12 -6.88 -5.22
N LEU A 15 4.10 -6.10 -5.69
CA LEU A 15 5.49 -6.53 -5.76
C LEU A 15 6.05 -6.88 -4.38
N MET A 16 5.77 -6.08 -3.34
CA MET A 16 6.16 -6.40 -1.96
C MET A 16 5.56 -7.71 -1.48
N ALA A 17 4.29 -7.97 -1.81
CA ALA A 17 3.64 -9.20 -1.43
C ALA A 17 4.23 -10.43 -2.15
N ILE A 18 4.53 -10.31 -3.45
CA ILE A 18 5.21 -11.39 -4.20
C ILE A 18 6.61 -11.66 -3.63
N LEU A 19 7.39 -10.62 -3.34
CA LEU A 19 8.71 -10.75 -2.71
C LEU A 19 8.60 -11.37 -1.32
N GLY A 20 7.57 -11.00 -0.56
CA GLY A 20 7.30 -11.52 0.78
C GLY A 20 6.99 -13.01 0.75
N LEU A 21 6.21 -13.48 -0.21
CA LEU A 21 5.97 -14.91 -0.43
C LEU A 21 7.24 -15.64 -0.85
N GLY A 22 8.05 -15.04 -1.73
CA GLY A 22 9.33 -15.59 -2.16
C GLY A 22 10.32 -15.77 -1.01
N ILE A 23 10.41 -14.80 -0.10
CA ILE A 23 11.25 -14.87 1.11
C ILE A 23 10.64 -15.79 2.17
N GLY A 24 9.31 -15.75 2.31
CA GLY A 24 8.54 -16.55 3.24
C GLY A 24 8.69 -18.04 2.97
N SER A 25 8.71 -18.42 1.69
CA SER A 25 9.77 -19.19 1.03
C SER A 25 10.63 -20.18 1.82
N ASN A 26 11.49 -19.61 2.65
CA ASN A 26 12.51 -20.33 3.39
C ASN A 26 12.16 -20.33 4.89
N PRO A 27 12.28 -21.48 5.59
CA PRO A 27 11.93 -21.58 7.02
C PRO A 27 12.63 -20.55 7.92
N PRO A 28 13.92 -20.20 7.78
CA PRO A 28 14.55 -19.21 8.65
C PRO A 28 14.00 -17.78 8.45
N SER A 29 13.35 -17.49 7.31
CA SER A 29 12.82 -16.16 6.97
C SER A 29 11.30 -16.13 6.83
N ALA A 30 10.60 -17.21 7.22
CA ALA A 30 9.16 -17.35 7.06
C ALA A 30 8.36 -16.20 7.74
N GLY A 31 8.75 -15.84 8.97
CA GLY A 31 8.12 -14.75 9.72
C GLY A 31 8.31 -13.37 9.05
N PHE A 32 9.52 -13.08 8.58
CA PHE A 32 9.81 -11.83 7.87
C PHE A 32 9.06 -11.75 6.53
N GLY A 33 9.00 -12.87 5.79
CA GLY A 33 8.24 -12.95 4.55
C GLY A 33 6.75 -12.66 4.76
N PHE A 34 6.14 -13.24 5.81
CA PHE A 34 4.73 -12.99 6.13
C PHE A 34 4.46 -11.53 6.50
N LEU A 35 5.34 -10.90 7.28
CA LEU A 35 5.24 -9.47 7.59
C LEU A 35 5.34 -8.60 6.34
N LEU A 36 6.22 -8.94 5.40
CA LEU A 36 6.36 -8.22 4.14
C LEU A 36 5.10 -8.34 3.26
N VAL A 37 4.48 -9.53 3.24
CA VAL A 37 3.19 -9.75 2.57
C VAL A 37 2.10 -8.89 3.20
N ALA A 38 1.95 -8.93 4.52
CA ALA A 38 0.97 -8.11 5.23
C ALA A 38 1.19 -6.62 4.97
N PHE A 39 2.45 -6.17 4.99
CA PHE A 39 2.81 -4.78 4.72
C PHE A 39 2.40 -4.32 3.31
N GLY A 40 2.67 -5.14 2.29
CA GLY A 40 2.28 -4.86 0.91
C GLY A 40 0.76 -4.81 0.71
N LEU A 41 0.02 -5.70 1.39
CA LEU A 41 -1.44 -5.75 1.32
C LEU A 41 -2.11 -4.57 2.01
N ILE A 42 -1.61 -4.18 3.19
CA ILE A 42 -2.08 -2.98 3.89
C ILE A 42 -1.89 -1.74 3.00
N LEU A 43 -0.76 -1.66 2.28
CA LEU A 43 -0.50 -0.55 1.36
C LEU A 43 -1.52 -0.50 0.21
N ILE A 44 -1.85 -1.64 -0.39
CA ILE A 44 -2.88 -1.74 -1.44
C ILE A 44 -4.23 -1.26 -0.91
N LEU A 45 -4.65 -1.78 0.25
CA LEU A 45 -5.96 -1.51 0.82
C LEU A 45 -6.08 -0.05 1.29
N ALA A 46 -5.06 0.46 1.99
CA ALA A 46 -5.02 1.83 2.48
C ALA A 46 -5.04 2.84 1.32
N GLN A 47 -4.27 2.59 0.26
CA GLN A 47 -4.28 3.45 -0.92
C GLN A 47 -5.61 3.36 -1.68
N TYR A 48 -6.24 2.17 -1.76
CA TYR A 48 -7.57 2.01 -2.34
C TYR A 48 -8.62 2.84 -1.59
N ILE A 49 -8.69 2.65 -0.27
CA ILE A 49 -9.65 3.33 0.62
C ILE A 49 -9.43 4.85 0.60
N SER A 50 -8.17 5.28 0.60
CA SER A 50 -7.78 6.69 0.45
C SER A 50 -8.31 7.31 -0.84
N THR A 51 -8.03 6.71 -1.98
CA THR A 51 -8.34 7.30 -3.29
C THR A 51 -9.83 7.21 -3.63
N PHE A 52 -10.46 6.04 -3.42
CA PHE A 52 -11.83 5.78 -3.89
C PHE A 52 -12.90 6.11 -2.85
N ARG A 53 -12.59 6.05 -1.55
CA ARG A 53 -13.51 6.45 -0.47
C ARG A 53 -13.17 7.79 0.18
N ARG A 54 -12.13 8.48 -0.29
CA ARG A 54 -11.66 9.76 0.27
C ARG A 54 -11.43 9.72 1.79
N ASN A 55 -11.06 8.55 2.30
CA ASN A 55 -10.89 8.38 3.74
C ASN A 55 -9.50 8.86 4.17
N PHE A 56 -9.50 9.88 5.03
CA PHE A 56 -8.28 10.53 5.53
C PHE A 56 -7.39 9.58 6.34
N PHE A 57 -7.97 8.62 7.08
CA PHE A 57 -7.19 7.63 7.83
C PHE A 57 -6.43 6.69 6.89
N GLY A 58 -7.09 6.21 5.83
CA GLY A 58 -6.44 5.40 4.79
C GLY A 58 -5.29 6.15 4.10
N LEU A 59 -5.48 7.45 3.86
CA LEU A 59 -4.44 8.32 3.29
C LEU A 59 -3.22 8.46 4.21
N ILE A 60 -3.44 8.67 5.52
CA ILE A 60 -2.35 8.75 6.51
C ILE A 60 -1.58 7.44 6.55
N VAL A 61 -2.28 6.30 6.64
CA VAL A 61 -1.64 4.98 6.71
C VAL A 61 -0.81 4.70 5.47
N ALA A 62 -1.36 4.92 4.27
CA ALA A 62 -0.65 4.71 3.01
C ALA A 62 0.58 5.63 2.88
N SER A 63 0.42 6.92 3.24
CA SER A 63 1.52 7.89 3.19
C SER A 63 2.62 7.57 4.20
N GLY A 64 2.25 7.13 5.41
CA GLY A 64 3.20 6.70 6.43
C GLY A 64 4.01 5.48 5.99
N GLN A 65 3.36 4.48 5.40
CA GLN A 65 4.05 3.31 4.84
C GLN A 65 4.99 3.68 3.69
N LEU A 66 4.54 4.54 2.77
CA LEU A 66 5.38 4.99 1.65
C LEU A 66 6.56 5.85 2.13
N ALA A 67 6.37 6.68 3.16
CA ALA A 67 7.43 7.47 3.76
C ALA A 67 8.46 6.58 4.49
N PHE A 68 8.01 5.51 5.14
CA PHE A 68 8.90 4.52 5.71
C PHE A 68 9.71 3.81 4.61
N CYS A 69 9.05 3.36 3.54
CA CYS A 69 9.72 2.75 2.40
C CYS A 69 10.72 3.69 1.73
N SER A 70 10.36 4.95 1.51
CA SER A 70 11.27 5.93 0.92
C SER A 70 12.50 6.15 1.79
N LEU A 71 12.35 6.18 3.12
CA LEU A 71 13.49 6.28 4.03
C LEU A 71 14.42 5.06 3.93
N VAL A 72 13.87 3.85 3.89
CA VAL A 72 14.65 2.61 3.74
C VAL A 72 15.38 2.56 2.39
N PHE A 73 14.70 2.89 1.29
CA PHE A 73 15.32 2.91 -0.03
C PHE A 73 16.33 4.04 -0.18
N PHE A 74 16.12 5.18 0.48
CA PHE A 74 17.08 6.27 0.53
C PHE A 74 18.37 5.87 1.24
N LEU A 75 18.27 5.21 2.40
CA LEU A 75 19.43 4.62 3.09
C LEU A 75 20.15 3.61 2.20
N ALA A 76 19.41 2.73 1.53
CA ALA A 76 20.00 1.76 0.61
C ALA A 76 20.72 2.43 -0.59
N ALA A 77 20.17 3.53 -1.11
CA ALA A 77 20.80 4.31 -2.16
C ALA A 77 22.11 4.98 -1.70
N ILE A 78 22.17 5.48 -0.46
CA ILE A 78 23.41 6.03 0.13
C ILE A 78 24.52 4.96 0.23
N VAL A 79 24.14 3.73 0.57
CA VAL A 79 25.08 2.58 0.67
C VAL A 79 25.50 2.06 -0.72
N GLY A 80 24.97 2.62 -1.82
CA GLY A 80 25.36 2.30 -3.19
C GLY A 80 24.47 1.27 -3.89
N VAL A 81 23.30 0.93 -3.32
CA VAL A 81 22.34 0.02 -3.96
C VAL A 81 21.53 0.77 -5.01
N VAL A 82 22.04 0.81 -6.25
CA VAL A 82 21.41 1.54 -7.38
C VAL A 82 20.00 1.03 -7.69
N ILE A 83 19.72 -0.26 -7.45
CA ILE A 83 18.40 -0.88 -7.67
C ILE A 83 17.32 -0.30 -6.72
N ALA A 84 17.72 0.37 -5.63
CA ALA A 84 16.79 1.03 -4.71
C ALA A 84 16.27 2.38 -5.23
N VAL A 85 16.88 2.96 -6.28
CA VAL A 85 16.52 4.30 -6.79
C VAL A 85 15.14 4.33 -7.46
N PRO A 86 14.74 3.39 -8.33
CA PRO A 86 13.39 3.37 -8.89
C PRO A 86 12.25 3.31 -7.85
N PRO A 87 12.25 2.38 -6.86
CA PRO A 87 11.19 2.33 -5.85
C PRO A 87 11.24 3.53 -4.89
N LEU A 88 12.40 4.14 -4.67
CA LEU A 88 12.52 5.40 -3.94
C LEU A 88 11.78 6.53 -4.64
N ILE A 89 12.01 6.73 -5.95
CA ILE A 89 11.37 7.79 -6.72
C ILE A 89 9.85 7.62 -6.72
N VAL A 90 9.37 6.40 -6.98
CA VAL A 90 7.93 6.09 -6.95
C VAL A 90 7.34 6.38 -5.57
N SER A 91 7.99 5.93 -4.49
CA SER A 91 7.50 6.14 -3.13
C SER A 91 7.50 7.63 -2.75
N ALA A 92 8.57 8.37 -3.03
CA ALA A 92 8.68 9.79 -2.69
C ALA A 92 7.68 10.66 -3.46
N THR A 93 7.52 10.40 -4.77
CA THR A 93 6.57 11.13 -5.60
C THR A 93 5.12 10.85 -5.18
N THR A 94 4.80 9.61 -4.81
CA THR A 94 3.45 9.26 -4.32
C THR A 94 3.16 9.78 -2.92
N VAL A 95 4.15 9.87 -2.02
CA VAL A 95 3.99 10.57 -0.73
C VAL A 95 3.64 12.05 -0.96
N LEU A 96 4.38 12.75 -1.81
CA LEU A 96 4.10 14.15 -2.12
C LEU A 96 2.70 14.36 -2.71
N LEU A 97 2.28 13.46 -3.60
CA LEU A 97 0.95 13.51 -4.20
C LEU A 97 -0.16 13.16 -3.20
N ASN A 98 0.07 12.19 -2.31
CA ASN A 98 -0.87 11.87 -1.24
C ASN A 98 -0.98 13.04 -0.24
N LEU A 99 0.11 13.74 0.06
CA LEU A 99 0.07 14.95 0.89
C LEU A 99 -0.74 16.06 0.21
N TYR A 100 -0.51 16.31 -1.08
CA TYR A 100 -1.27 17.29 -1.85
C TYR A 100 -2.78 16.93 -1.90
N TRP A 101 -3.09 15.65 -2.11
CA TRP A 101 -4.46 15.16 -2.05
C TRP A 101 -5.07 15.29 -0.65
N GLY A 102 -4.27 15.06 0.39
CA GLY A 102 -4.69 15.21 1.79
C GLY A 102 -5.08 16.63 2.15
N VAL A 103 -4.36 17.63 1.63
CA VAL A 103 -4.77 19.03 1.78
C VAL A 103 -6.14 19.26 1.14
N SER A 104 -6.35 18.79 -0.10
CA SER A 104 -7.64 18.91 -0.78
C SER A 104 -8.79 18.18 -0.07
N VAL A 105 -8.55 16.98 0.47
CA VAL A 105 -9.55 16.22 1.25
C VAL A 105 -9.82 16.91 2.59
N SER A 106 -8.80 17.48 3.23
CA SER A 106 -8.96 18.21 4.50
C SER A 106 -9.78 19.51 4.32
N GLU A 107 -9.57 20.23 3.22
CA GLU A 107 -10.34 21.42 2.86
C GLU A 107 -11.81 21.05 2.58
N GLN A 108 -12.06 19.95 1.86
CA GLN A 108 -13.43 19.47 1.61
C GLN A 108 -14.16 19.03 2.89
N ASN A 109 -13.46 18.35 3.81
CA ASN A 109 -14.01 17.97 5.11
C ASN A 109 -14.28 19.17 6.02
N SER A 110 -13.48 20.25 5.92
CA SER A 110 -13.68 21.47 6.71
C SER A 110 -14.88 22.30 6.26
N LEU A 111 -15.37 22.09 5.03
CA LEU A 111 -16.52 22.78 4.44
C LEU A 111 -17.86 22.07 4.70
N ASP A 112 -17.87 21.00 5.51
CA ASP A 112 -19.07 20.24 5.96
C ASP A 112 -20.04 19.80 4.85
N LEU A 113 -19.54 19.68 3.61
CA LEU A 113 -20.35 19.32 2.44
C LEU A 113 -20.62 17.81 2.31
N ASP A 114 -20.10 16.97 3.21
CA ASP A 114 -20.09 15.51 3.02
C ASP A 114 -20.40 14.70 4.30
N SER A 115 -21.24 15.25 5.18
CA SER A 115 -21.65 14.60 6.45
C SER A 115 -22.46 13.30 6.29
N GLN A 116 -22.58 12.72 5.08
CA GLN A 116 -23.33 11.48 4.84
C GLN A 116 -22.71 10.45 3.88
N VAL A 117 -21.45 10.58 3.43
CA VAL A 117 -20.79 9.46 2.71
C VAL A 117 -20.19 8.47 3.72
N THR A 118 -21.11 7.85 4.46
CA THR A 118 -21.09 6.45 4.88
C THR A 118 -19.70 5.80 4.90
N ASN A 119 -19.06 5.89 6.06
CA ASN A 119 -17.84 5.16 6.46
C ASN A 119 -18.04 3.62 6.52
N GLN A 120 -19.04 3.06 5.83
CA GLN A 120 -19.27 1.62 5.79
C GLN A 120 -18.46 1.01 4.66
N ILE A 121 -17.52 0.14 5.05
CA ILE A 121 -16.79 -0.74 4.15
C ILE A 121 -17.81 -1.69 3.50
N SER A 122 -17.87 -1.70 2.18
CA SER A 122 -18.81 -2.56 1.45
C SER A 122 -18.34 -4.02 1.53
N LEU A 123 -19.27 -4.96 1.66
CA LEU A 123 -18.99 -6.40 1.56
C LEU A 123 -18.19 -6.74 0.30
N PHE A 124 -18.45 -6.06 -0.81
CA PHE A 124 -17.70 -6.23 -2.06
C PHE A 124 -16.23 -5.80 -1.97
N GLU A 125 -15.89 -4.82 -1.13
CA GLU A 125 -14.49 -4.41 -0.93
C GLU A 125 -13.75 -5.38 -0.03
N ILE A 126 -14.42 -5.92 0.98
CA ILE A 126 -13.85 -7.01 1.80
C ILE A 126 -13.62 -8.24 0.91
N LEU A 127 -14.58 -8.55 0.03
CA LEU A 127 -14.50 -9.68 -0.88
C LEU A 127 -13.44 -9.46 -1.96
N GLY A 128 -13.29 -8.23 -2.48
CA GLY A 128 -12.21 -7.83 -3.38
C GLY A 128 -10.84 -7.89 -2.71
N ALA A 129 -10.72 -7.41 -1.47
CA ALA A 129 -9.49 -7.53 -0.68
C ALA A 129 -9.13 -8.99 -0.42
N MET A 130 -10.11 -9.84 -0.06
CA MET A 130 -9.93 -11.28 0.09
C MET A 130 -9.59 -11.97 -1.24
N LEU A 131 -10.12 -11.52 -2.37
CA LEU A 131 -9.80 -12.06 -3.68
C LEU A 131 -8.36 -11.72 -4.10
N ILE A 132 -7.91 -10.48 -3.85
CA ILE A 132 -6.50 -10.09 -4.02
C ILE A 132 -5.61 -10.92 -3.09
N PHE A 133 -6.02 -11.10 -1.83
CA PHE A 133 -5.33 -11.95 -0.86
C PHE A 133 -5.19 -13.39 -1.39
N ALA A 134 -6.30 -13.98 -1.87
CA ALA A 134 -6.36 -15.34 -2.40
C ALA A 134 -5.58 -15.51 -3.71
N MET A 135 -5.58 -14.50 -4.60
CA MET A 135 -4.79 -14.52 -5.83
C MET A 135 -3.29 -14.43 -5.54
N ILE A 136 -2.88 -13.59 -4.59
CA ILE A 136 -1.47 -13.42 -4.23
C ILE A 136 -0.95 -14.67 -3.51
N LEU A 137 -1.68 -15.17 -2.50
CA LEU A 137 -1.30 -16.38 -1.78
C LEU A 137 -1.45 -17.65 -2.63
N GLY A 138 -2.32 -17.63 -3.64
CA GLY A 138 -2.68 -18.80 -4.42
C GLY A 138 -3.53 -19.81 -3.60
N PRO A 139 -4.42 -20.57 -4.24
CA PRO A 139 -5.35 -21.48 -3.56
C PRO A 139 -4.67 -22.68 -2.83
N ALA A 140 -3.36 -22.88 -3.03
CA ALA A 140 -2.67 -24.12 -2.62
C ALA A 140 -1.48 -23.93 -1.65
N SER A 141 -0.96 -22.72 -1.45
CA SER A 141 0.29 -22.53 -0.70
C SER A 141 0.12 -22.65 0.83
N PHE A 142 -1.10 -22.46 1.34
CA PHE A 142 -1.41 -22.55 2.77
C PHE A 142 -1.59 -23.99 3.29
N PHE A 143 -1.89 -24.94 2.41
CA PHE A 143 -2.20 -26.33 2.79
C PHE A 143 -1.01 -27.28 2.68
N TYR A 144 0.15 -26.81 2.19
CA TYR A 144 1.32 -27.66 1.90
C TYR A 144 2.61 -27.25 2.63
N ARG A 145 2.49 -26.55 3.76
CA ARG A 145 3.60 -26.25 4.67
C ARG A 145 3.38 -26.82 6.05
#